data_AF-A0A1Z4I6Z9-F1
#
_entry.id   AF-A0A1Z4I6Z9-F1
#
_cell.length_a   1.000
_cell.length_b   1.000
_cell.length_c   1.000
_cell.angle_alpha   90.00
_cell.angle_beta   90.00
_cell.angle_gamma   90.00
#
_symmetry.space_group_name_H-M   'P 1'
#
loop_
_entity.id
_entity.type
_entity.pdbx_description
1 polymer ?
#
loop_
_entity_poly.entity_id
_entity_poly.type
_entity_poly.pdbx_seq_one_letter_code
_entity_poly.pdbx_strand_id
1 'polypeptide(L)' 'MKIKNRNFFAHVNFLPEHKFKLIGELAGKKLLLIGRTKAYNDPIVAASQSNELHQEDLYAYDLYELMKCNHELVNITGEI' A
#
# COMPACT_ATOMS: atom_id res chain seq x y z
N MET A 1 3.46 -1.64 -13.19
CA MET A 1 4.18 -1.09 -12.01
C MET A 1 5.19 -2.10 -11.50
N LYS A 2 6.12 -1.73 -10.61
CA LYS A 2 6.94 -2.71 -9.88
C LYS A 2 6.98 -2.35 -8.41
N ILE A 3 6.68 -3.32 -7.54
CA ILE A 3 6.88 -3.19 -6.09
C ILE A 3 8.33 -3.54 -5.80
N LYS A 4 9.16 -2.55 -5.45
CA LYS A 4 10.62 -2.70 -5.33
C LYS A 4 11.02 -3.66 -4.22
N ASN A 5 10.34 -3.58 -3.08
CA ASN A 5 10.59 -4.36 -1.89
C ASN A 5 9.73 -5.63 -1.80
N ARG A 6 9.12 -6.09 -2.91
CA ARG A 6 8.23 -7.25 -2.94
C ARG A 6 8.85 -8.50 -2.29
N ASN A 7 10.15 -8.71 -2.47
CA ASN A 7 10.87 -9.87 -1.94
C ASN A 7 10.92 -9.89 -0.39
N PHE A 8 10.83 -8.74 0.28
CA PHE A 8 10.77 -8.66 1.74
C PHE A 8 9.38 -9.02 2.29
N PHE A 9 8.37 -9.14 1.42
CA PHE A 9 6.97 -9.45 1.74
C PHE A 9 6.58 -10.83 1.21
N ALA A 10 7.43 -11.85 1.39
CA ALA A 10 7.15 -13.22 0.95
C ALA A 10 5.87 -13.84 1.58
N HIS A 11 5.47 -13.29 2.74
CA HIS A 11 4.28 -13.68 3.48
C HIS A 11 3.00 -12.94 3.03
N VAL A 12 3.04 -12.20 1.93
CA VAL A 12 1.91 -11.39 1.42
C VAL A 12 1.32 -11.99 0.15
N ASN A 13 0.00 -12.01 0.09
CA ASN A 13 -0.77 -12.23 -1.13
C ASN A 13 -0.97 -10.89 -1.82
N PHE A 14 -0.07 -10.57 -2.76
CA PHE A 14 -0.18 -9.36 -3.57
C PHE A 14 -1.35 -9.47 -4.55
N LEU A 15 -2.12 -8.40 -4.63
CA LEU A 15 -3.17 -8.24 -5.63
C LEU A 15 -2.52 -8.03 -7.01
N PRO A 16 -3.18 -8.42 -8.10
CA PRO A 16 -2.78 -7.97 -9.42
C PRO A 16 -3.04 -6.45 -9.54
N GLU A 17 -2.25 -5.75 -10.35
CA GLU A 17 -2.23 -4.28 -10.40
C GLU A 17 -3.61 -3.66 -10.69
N HIS A 18 -4.39 -4.27 -11.59
CA HIS A 18 -5.74 -3.82 -11.93
C HIS A 18 -6.76 -3.97 -10.78
N LYS A 19 -6.37 -4.60 -9.66
CA LYS A 19 -7.18 -4.73 -8.44
C LYS A 19 -6.66 -3.88 -7.28
N PHE A 20 -5.65 -3.05 -7.50
CA PHE A 20 -5.24 -2.08 -6.49
C PHE A 20 -6.38 -1.12 -6.20
N LYS A 21 -6.61 -0.83 -4.92
CA LYS A 21 -7.70 0.05 -4.48
C LYS A 21 -7.12 1.27 -3.78
N LEU A 22 -7.59 2.46 -4.13
CA LEU A 22 -7.33 3.66 -3.33
C LEU A 22 -8.09 3.54 -2.01
N ILE A 23 -7.38 3.54 -0.89
CA ILE A 23 -7.95 3.41 0.45
C ILE A 23 -7.75 4.66 1.30
N GLY A 24 -6.97 5.63 0.82
CA GLY A 24 -6.68 6.83 1.58
C GLY A 24 -5.53 7.63 1.02
N GLU A 25 -4.92 8.42 1.89
CA GLU A 25 -3.77 9.27 1.61
C GLU A 25 -2.75 9.23 2.75
N LEU A 26 -1.48 9.40 2.39
CA LEU A 26 -0.35 9.56 3.29
C LEU A 26 0.43 10.80 2.86
N ALA A 27 0.41 11.86 3.66
CA ALA A 27 1.12 13.12 3.37
C ALA A 27 0.86 13.67 1.95
N GLY A 28 -0.41 13.64 1.53
CA GLY A 28 -0.84 14.07 0.19
C GLY A 28 -0.52 13.09 -0.95
N LYS A 29 0.10 11.94 -0.65
CA LYS A 29 0.29 10.83 -1.59
C LYS A 29 -0.88 9.86 -1.48
N LYS A 30 -1.31 9.30 -2.61
CA LYS A 30 -2.38 8.29 -2.62
C LYS A 30 -1.92 7.02 -1.93
N LEU A 31 -2.73 6.48 -1.04
CA LEU A 31 -2.47 5.22 -0.36
C LEU A 31 -3.31 4.10 -1.00
N LEU A 32 -2.62 3.12 -1.57
CA LEU A 32 -3.22 2.03 -2.32
C LEU A 32 -3.14 0.74 -1.52
N LEU A 33 -4.24 -0.01 -1.42
CA LEU A 33 -4.22 -1.41 -1.00
C LEU A 33 -3.69 -2.27 -2.14
N ILE A 34 -2.56 -2.94 -1.90
CA ILE A 34 -1.84 -3.71 -2.92
C ILE A 34 -1.70 -5.19 -2.57
N GLY A 35 -2.12 -5.60 -1.38
CA GLY A 35 -2.03 -6.98 -0.93
C GLY A 35 -2.52 -7.14 0.50
N ARG A 36 -2.49 -8.39 0.96
CA ARG A 36 -2.76 -8.73 2.36
C ARG A 36 -1.83 -9.80 2.88
N THR A 37 -1.52 -9.79 4.18
CA THR A 37 -0.71 -10.86 4.80
C THR A 37 -1.45 -12.19 4.72
N LYS A 38 -0.72 -13.30 4.56
CA LYS A 38 -1.30 -14.64 4.48
C LYS A 38 -1.88 -15.13 5.81
N ALA A 39 -1.31 -14.68 6.93
CA ALA A 39 -1.66 -15.18 8.25
C ALA A 39 -2.95 -14.56 8.80
N TYR A 40 -3.03 -13.22 8.80
CA TYR A 40 -4.12 -12.49 9.44
C TYR A 40 -4.90 -11.58 8.50
N ASN A 41 -4.57 -11.62 7.20
CA ASN A 41 -5.23 -10.80 6.18
C ASN A 41 -5.03 -9.29 6.39
N ASP A 42 -3.93 -8.92 7.06
CA ASP A 42 -3.59 -7.52 7.36
C ASP A 42 -3.30 -6.77 6.06
N PRO A 43 -3.76 -5.52 5.93
CA PRO A 43 -3.61 -4.75 4.72
C PRO A 43 -2.17 -4.31 4.47
N ILE A 44 -1.69 -4.60 3.26
CA ILE A 44 -0.41 -4.15 2.74
C ILE A 44 -0.66 -3.06 1.72
N VAL A 45 -0.01 -1.91 1.93
CA VAL A 45 -0.30 -0.67 1.24
C VAL A 45 0.93 -0.12 0.52
N ALA A 46 0.71 0.75 -0.45
CA ALA A 46 1.78 1.53 -1.09
C ALA A 46 1.36 2.98 -1.26
N ALA A 47 2.30 3.90 -1.03
CA ALA A 47 2.11 5.30 -1.34
C ALA A 47 2.49 5.57 -2.82
N SER A 48 1.64 6.31 -3.52
CA SER A 48 1.81 6.70 -4.92
C SER A 48 1.71 8.22 -5.04
N GLN A 49 2.69 8.83 -5.70
CA GLN A 49 2.77 10.26 -5.99
C GLN A 49 2.00 10.63 -7.26
N SER A 50 1.79 9.69 -8.17
CA SER A 50 1.18 9.96 -9.47
C SER A 50 -0.34 9.71 -9.47
N ASN A 51 -1.07 10.53 -10.24
CA ASN A 51 -2.44 10.20 -10.64
C ASN A 51 -2.48 9.04 -11.63
N GLU A 52 -1.39 8.85 -12.38
CA GLU A 52 -1.23 7.76 -13.35
C GLU A 52 -0.45 6.62 -12.71
N LEU A 53 -1.18 5.63 -12.21
CA LEU A 53 -0.64 4.46 -11.54
C LEU A 53 0.38 3.71 -12.42
N HIS A 54 0.26 3.74 -13.74
CA HIS A 54 0.94 2.77 -14.60
C HIS A 54 2.47 2.87 -14.68
N GLN A 55 3.10 3.95 -14.19
CA GLN A 55 4.54 4.19 -14.37
C GLN A 55 5.36 4.34 -13.07
N GLU A 56 4.73 4.25 -11.90
CA GLU A 56 5.42 4.50 -10.63
C GLU A 56 6.06 3.23 -10.03
N ASP A 57 7.26 3.40 -9.48
CA ASP A 57 7.92 2.41 -8.63
C ASP A 57 7.33 2.48 -7.22
N LEU A 58 6.65 1.42 -6.79
CA LEU A 58 5.97 1.37 -5.48
C LEU A 58 6.83 0.69 -4.43
N TYR A 59 6.61 1.10 -3.18
CA TYR A 59 7.08 0.40 -1.98
C TYR A 59 5.89 -0.08 -1.19
N ALA A 60 5.94 -1.36 -0.79
CA ALA A 60 4.95 -1.96 0.09
C ALA A 60 5.27 -1.65 1.56
N TYR A 61 4.22 -1.40 2.33
CA TYR A 61 4.25 -1.13 3.75
C TYR A 61 3.14 -1.94 4.43
N ASP A 62 3.39 -2.43 5.63
CA ASP A 62 2.29 -2.84 6.51
C ASP A 62 1.54 -1.59 6.97
N LEU A 63 0.21 -1.57 6.80
CA LEU A 63 -0.57 -0.38 7.13
C LEU A 63 -0.48 -0.03 8.63
N TYR A 64 -0.53 -1.03 9.51
CA TYR A 64 -0.52 -0.79 10.95
C TYR A 64 0.85 -0.30 11.41
N GLU A 65 1.93 -0.85 10.86
CA GLU A 65 3.28 -0.34 11.15
C GLU A 65 3.47 1.08 10.57
N LEU A 66 2.94 1.36 9.39
CA LEU A 66 2.94 2.70 8.80
C LEU A 66 2.22 3.71 9.72
N MET A 67 1.07 3.33 10.28
CA MET A 67 0.33 4.17 11.22
C MET A 67 1.03 4.35 12.57
N LYS A 68 1.78 3.36 13.04
CA LYS A 68 2.54 3.45 14.30
C LYS A 68 3.80 4.30 14.17
N CYS A 69 4.53 4.15 13.06
CA CYS A 69 5.86 4.72 12.89
C CYS A 69 5.86 6.11 12.25
N ASN A 70 4.79 6.50 11.56
CA ASN A 70 4.80 7.76 10.82
C ASN A 70 4.17 8.89 11.63
N HIS A 71 4.86 10.03 11.70
CA HIS A 71 4.34 11.27 12.29
C HIS A 71 3.38 11.99 11.32
N GLU A 72 3.39 11.61 10.05
CA GLU A 72 2.48 12.13 9.04
C GLU A 72 1.11 11.44 9.13
N LEU A 73 0.06 12.22 8.89
CA LEU A 73 -1.32 11.76 9.04
C LEU A 73 -1.66 10.76 7.92
N VAL A 74 -1.83 9.49 8.29
CA VAL A 74 -2.45 8.47 7.44
C VAL A 74 -3.95 8.70 7.50
N ASN A 75 -4.54 9.17 6.39
CA ASN A 75 -5.98 9.39 6.29
C ASN A 75 -6.62 8.26 5.48
N ILE A 76 -7.31 7.34 6.16
CA ILE A 76 -8.05 6.26 5.51
C ILE A 76 -9.46 6.74 5.21
N THR A 77 -9.83 6.72 3.94
CA THR A 77 -11.15 7.18 3.46
C THR A 77 -11.93 6.08 2.73
N GLY A 78 -11.30 4.94 2.46
CA GLY A 78 -11.91 3.79 1.80
C GLY A 78 -11.96 2.53 2.66
N GLU A 79 -12.66 1.51 2.16
CA GLU A 79 -12.72 0.20 2.80
C GLU A 79 -11.37 -0.54 2.71
N ILE A 80 -10.91 -1.06 3.85
CA ILE A 80 -9.62 -1.78 3.98
C ILE A 80 -9.78 -3.27 4.19
#